data_AF-A0A1G1E7U1-F1
#
_entry.id   AF-A0A1G1E7U1-F1
#
_cell.length_a   1.000
_cell.length_b   1.000
_cell.length_c   1.000
_cell.angle_alpha   90.00
_cell.angle_beta   90.00
_cell.angle_gamma   90.00
#
_symmetry.space_group_name_H-M   'P 1'
#
loop_
_entity.id
_entity.type
_entity.pdbx_description
1 polymer ?
#
loop_
_entity_poly.entity_id
_entity_poly.type
_entity_poly.pdbx_seq_one_letter_code
_entity_poly.pdbx_strand_id
1 'polypeptide(L)'
;MERGYPVAGTVRSREKISGLPSQVKCHLVDDIGPHTDWTGVLENVDTVIYLAARVHVMEETSTVPLDEYRRVNTHGAERLAYMAAKAGVNPASVVL
;
A
#
# COMPACT_ATOMS: atom_id res chain seq x y z
N MET A 1 11.48 -11.09 7.76
CA MET A 1 12.64 -11.93 7.37
C MET A 1 13.20 -12.76 8.53
N GLU A 2 13.31 -12.22 9.75
CA GLU A 2 13.82 -12.95 10.91
C GLU A 2 13.07 -14.26 11.23
N ARG A 3 11.78 -14.34 10.88
CA ARG A 3 10.94 -15.54 11.02
C ARG A 3 10.76 -16.35 9.73
N GLY A 4 11.50 -16.03 8.66
CA GLY A 4 11.48 -16.78 7.39
C GLY A 4 10.35 -16.43 6.40
N TYR A 5 9.43 -15.52 6.73
CA TYR A 5 8.37 -15.13 5.79
C TYR A 5 8.92 -14.31 4.61
N PRO A 6 8.58 -14.67 3.35
CA PRO A 6 8.81 -13.81 2.20
C PRO A 6 7.95 -12.57 2.33
N VAL A 7 8.52 -11.41 2.04
CA VAL A 7 7.81 -10.13 2.10
C VAL A 7 7.99 -9.39 0.78
N ALA A 8 6.89 -8.83 0.29
CA ALA A 8 6.90 -7.88 -0.81
C ALA A 8 6.48 -6.51 -0.27
N GLY A 9 7.07 -5.45 -0.81
CA GLY A 9 6.75 -4.07 -0.43
C GLY A 9 6.36 -3.24 -1.64
N THR A 10 5.65 -2.14 -1.40
CA THR A 10 5.34 -1.15 -2.44
C THR A 10 5.95 0.19 -2.10
N VAL A 11 6.48 0.88 -3.10
CA VAL A 11 7.03 2.23 -2.95
C VAL A 11 6.50 3.14 -4.04
N ARG A 12 6.52 4.45 -3.79
CA ARG A 12 6.11 5.48 -4.76
C ARG A 12 7.28 6.21 -5.43
N SER A 13 8.52 5.83 -5.11
CA SER A 13 9.72 6.36 -5.74
C SER A 13 10.75 5.25 -5.89
N ARG A 14 11.35 5.15 -7.08
CA ARG A 14 12.40 4.16 -7.38
C ARG A 14 13.62 4.31 -6.48
N GLU A 15 13.92 5.53 -6.03
CA GLU A 15 15.06 5.79 -5.13
C GLU A 15 14.90 5.08 -3.78
N LYS A 16 13.68 4.82 -3.34
CA LYS A 16 13.43 4.09 -2.08
C LYS A 16 13.66 2.58 -2.21
N ILE A 17 13.73 2.05 -3.44
CA ILE A 17 13.99 0.63 -3.68
C ILE A 17 15.42 0.26 -3.25
N SER A 18 16.39 1.14 -3.49
CA SER A 18 17.80 0.87 -3.16
C SER A 18 18.07 0.77 -1.66
N GLY A 19 17.17 1.31 -0.83
CA GLY A 19 17.24 1.22 0.63
C GLY A 19 16.61 -0.04 1.22
N LEU A 20 15.99 -0.90 0.40
CA LEU A 20 15.37 -2.15 0.86
C LEU A 20 16.40 -3.30 0.85
N PRO A 21 16.27 -4.27 1.76
CA PRO A 21 17.04 -5.51 1.67
C PRO A 21 16.81 -6.20 0.33
N SER A 22 17.86 -6.79 -0.25
CA SER A 22 17.83 -7.39 -1.60
C SER A 22 16.82 -8.54 -1.74
N GLN A 23 16.40 -9.14 -0.63
CA GLN A 23 15.41 -10.21 -0.60
C GLN A 23 13.95 -9.71 -0.66
N VAL A 24 13.72 -8.40 -0.54
CA VAL A 24 12.37 -7.82 -0.61
C VAL A 24 12.01 -7.53 -2.06
N LYS A 25 11.04 -8.26 -2.60
CA LYS A 25 10.44 -7.90 -3.90
C LYS A 25 9.72 -6.57 -3.75
N CYS A 26 10.09 -5.57 -4.55
CA CYS A 26 9.49 -4.25 -4.47
C CYS A 26 8.71 -3.92 -5.73
N HIS A 27 7.50 -3.42 -5.56
CA HIS A 27 6.64 -2.93 -6.65
C HIS A 27 6.57 -1.40 -6.59
N LEU A 28 6.81 -0.76 -7.73
CA LEU A 28 6.56 0.68 -7.86
C LEU A 28 5.06 0.88 -8.09
N VAL A 29 4.45 1.74 -7.28
CA VAL A 29 3.06 2.18 -7.44
C VAL A 29 3.05 3.70 -7.57
N ASP A 30 2.30 4.24 -8.52
CA ASP A 30 2.34 5.68 -8.82
C ASP A 30 1.65 6.51 -7.73
N ASP A 31 0.41 6.14 -7.39
CA ASP A 31 -0.42 6.85 -6.43
C ASP A 31 -1.21 5.89 -5.53
N ILE A 32 -1.66 6.40 -4.39
CA ILE A 32 -2.45 5.67 -3.41
C ILE A 32 -3.80 6.37 -3.25
N GLY A 33 -4.86 5.70 -3.67
CA GLY A 33 -6.21 6.21 -3.61
C GLY A 33 -7.24 5.24 -4.18
N PRO A 34 -8.47 5.70 -4.47
CA PRO A 34 -9.58 4.84 -4.91
C PRO A 34 -9.33 4.13 -6.24
N HIS A 35 -8.38 4.60 -7.03
CA HIS A 35 -8.09 4.08 -8.37
C HIS A 35 -6.75 3.34 -8.47
N THR A 36 -6.04 3.16 -7.37
CA THR A 36 -4.77 2.42 -7.39
C THR A 36 -5.00 0.99 -7.87
N ASP A 37 -4.13 0.55 -8.78
CA ASP A 37 -4.09 -0.82 -9.27
C ASP A 37 -3.12 -1.65 -8.43
N TRP A 38 -3.67 -2.65 -7.73
CA TRP A 38 -2.93 -3.58 -6.89
C TRP A 38 -2.78 -4.97 -7.52
N THR A 39 -3.21 -5.17 -8.77
CA THR A 39 -3.34 -6.51 -9.39
C THR A 39 -2.03 -7.28 -9.34
N GLY A 40 -0.93 -6.70 -9.84
CA GLY A 40 0.38 -7.36 -9.85
C GLY A 40 1.08 -7.42 -8.49
N VAL A 41 0.59 -6.68 -7.49
CA VAL A 41 1.12 -6.70 -6.12
C VAL A 41 0.51 -7.84 -5.30
N LEU A 42 -0.75 -8.15 -5.55
CA LEU A 42 -1.53 -9.12 -4.77
C LEU A 42 -1.41 -10.57 -5.28
N GLU A 43 -0.67 -10.80 -6.35
CA GLU A 43 -0.41 -12.14 -6.86
C GLU A 43 0.34 -13.00 -5.83
N ASN A 44 -0.27 -14.14 -5.44
CA ASN A 44 0.28 -15.08 -4.46
C ASN A 44 0.57 -14.45 -3.09
N VAL A 45 -0.29 -13.54 -2.63
CA VAL A 45 -0.21 -12.91 -1.31
C VAL A 45 -1.18 -13.57 -0.34
N ASP A 46 -0.69 -14.00 0.82
CA ASP A 46 -1.52 -14.58 1.88
C ASP A 46 -2.01 -13.54 2.91
N THR A 47 -1.31 -12.40 3.03
CA THR A 47 -1.55 -11.38 4.06
C THR A 47 -1.18 -10.00 3.54
N VAL A 48 -2.04 -9.02 3.82
CA VAL A 48 -1.88 -7.63 3.40
C VAL A 48 -1.77 -6.74 4.63
N ILE A 49 -0.82 -5.81 4.61
CA ILE A 49 -0.64 -4.78 5.65
C ILE A 49 -0.58 -3.43 4.95
N TYR A 50 -1.53 -2.55 5.24
CA TYR A 50 -1.55 -1.18 4.76
C TYR A 50 -0.78 -0.28 5.73
N LEU A 51 0.32 0.29 5.26
CA LEU A 51 1.15 1.21 6.06
C LEU A 51 1.16 2.63 5.49
N ALA A 52 0.42 2.85 4.40
CA ALA A 52 0.36 4.15 3.77
C ALA A 52 -0.57 5.06 4.56
N ALA A 53 -0.05 6.21 4.98
CA ALA A 53 -0.83 7.22 5.66
C ALA A 53 -0.42 8.62 5.21
N ARG A 54 -1.41 9.49 5.03
CA ARG A 54 -1.23 10.94 4.94
C ARG A 54 -1.58 11.52 6.31
N VAL A 55 -0.57 11.93 7.08
CA VAL A 55 -0.74 12.52 8.42
C VAL A 55 0.24 13.68 8.60
N HIS A 56 -0.18 14.69 9.36
CA HIS A 56 0.62 15.85 9.77
C HIS A 56 1.45 16.47 8.62
N VAL A 57 0.78 16.79 7.51
CA VAL A 57 1.43 17.48 6.39
C VAL A 57 1.73 18.92 6.82
N MET A 58 2.99 19.20 7.17
CA MET A 58 3.45 20.49 7.70
C MET A 58 3.31 21.63 6.67
N GLU A 59 3.61 21.33 5.41
CA GLU A 59 3.48 22.25 4.28
C GLU A 59 2.36 21.75 3.38
N GLU A 60 1.13 22.12 3.75
CA GLU A 60 -0.06 21.73 3.03
C GLU A 60 -0.24 22.59 1.77
N THR A 61 -0.28 21.93 0.62
CA THR A 61 -0.48 22.56 -0.70
C THR A 61 -1.84 22.24 -1.30
N SER A 62 -2.57 21.28 -0.73
CA SER A 62 -3.93 20.96 -1.14
C SER A 62 -4.90 22.04 -0.68
N THR A 63 -5.81 22.42 -1.58
CA THR A 63 -6.93 23.31 -1.28
C THR A 63 -7.98 22.63 -0.40
N VAL A 64 -8.03 21.29 -0.36
CA VAL A 64 -8.96 20.51 0.45
C VAL A 64 -8.22 19.36 1.18
N PRO A 65 -7.48 19.67 2.27
CA PRO A 65 -6.60 18.71 2.96
C PRO A 65 -7.30 17.47 3.52
N LEU A 66 -8.55 17.64 3.98
CA LEU A 66 -9.36 16.54 4.53
C LEU A 66 -9.74 15.52 3.45
N ASP A 67 -9.97 16.00 2.24
CA ASP A 67 -10.29 15.11 1.11
C ASP A 67 -9.06 14.32 0.71
N GLU A 68 -7.87 14.94 0.66
CA GLU A 68 -6.62 14.22 0.43
C GLU A 68 -6.29 13.23 1.55
N TYR A 69 -6.58 13.59 2.80
CA TYR A 69 -6.45 12.67 3.93
C TYR A 69 -7.34 11.43 3.73
N ARG A 70 -8.63 11.62 3.40
CA ARG A 70 -9.58 10.53 3.17
C ARG A 70 -9.24 9.72 1.92
N ARG A 71 -8.77 10.38 0.86
CA ARG A 71 -8.37 9.77 -0.40
C ARG A 71 -7.31 8.68 -0.17
N VAL A 72 -6.29 8.98 0.65
CA VAL A 72 -5.23 8.04 0.98
C VAL A 72 -5.66 7.09 2.10
N ASN A 73 -6.10 7.62 3.24
CA ASN A 73 -6.24 6.81 4.46
C ASN A 73 -7.53 5.98 4.50
N THR A 74 -8.57 6.41 3.79
CA THR A 74 -9.86 5.71 3.75
C THR A 74 -10.05 5.03 2.40
N HIS A 75 -10.12 5.80 1.32
CA HIS A 75 -10.45 5.25 0.01
C HIS A 75 -9.33 4.40 -0.60
N GLY A 76 -8.06 4.73 -0.31
CA GLY A 76 -6.92 3.89 -0.66
C GLY A 76 -6.93 2.54 0.08
N ALA A 77 -7.22 2.56 1.37
CA ALA A 77 -7.34 1.36 2.19
C ALA A 77 -8.52 0.47 1.74
N GLU A 78 -9.69 1.07 1.51
CA GLU A 78 -10.87 0.40 0.95
C GLU A 78 -10.56 -0.27 -0.40
N ARG A 79 -9.87 0.46 -1.30
CA ARG A 79 -9.46 -0.05 -2.61
C ARG A 79 -8.55 -1.27 -2.49
N LEU A 80 -7.55 -1.22 -1.60
CA LEU A 80 -6.64 -2.33 -1.38
C LEU A 80 -7.37 -3.55 -0.80
N ALA A 81 -8.21 -3.37 0.22
CA ALA A 81 -8.98 -4.48 0.81
C ALA A 81 -9.92 -5.13 -0.21
N TYR A 82 -10.60 -4.31 -1.02
CA TYR A 82 -11.46 -4.81 -2.10
C TYR A 82 -10.68 -5.66 -3.11
N MET A 83 -9.51 -5.18 -3.55
CA MET A 83 -8.68 -5.93 -4.50
C MET A 83 -8.05 -7.18 -3.86
N ALA A 84 -7.66 -7.12 -2.58
CA ALA A 84 -7.13 -8.27 -1.84
C ALA A 84 -8.17 -9.38 -1.75
N ALA A 85 -9.42 -9.04 -1.40
CA ALA A 85 -10.52 -10.00 -1.38
C ALA A 85 -10.76 -10.62 -2.77
N LYS A 86 -10.68 -9.81 -3.84
CA LYS A 86 -10.77 -10.31 -5.23
C LYS A 86 -9.62 -11.24 -5.63
N ALA A 87 -8.43 -11.02 -5.09
CA ALA A 87 -7.27 -11.86 -5.30
C ALA A 87 -7.30 -13.16 -4.45
N GLY A 88 -8.32 -13.34 -3.60
CA GLY A 88 -8.48 -14.52 -2.75
C GLY A 88 -7.81 -14.42 -1.39
N VAL A 89 -7.32 -13.24 -0.99
CA VAL A 89 -6.77 -13.01 0.35
C VAL A 89 -7.91 -13.14 1.37
N ASN A 90 -7.67 -13.89 2.44
CA ASN A 90 -8.63 -13.99 3.54
C ASN A 90 -8.86 -12.61 4.18
N PRO A 91 -10.11 -12.13 4.33
CA PRO A 91 -10.39 -10.85 4.97
C PRO A 91 -9.79 -10.69 6.37
N ALA A 92 -9.66 -11.78 7.14
CA ALA A 92 -9.02 -11.77 8.47
C ALA A 92 -7.50 -11.55 8.42
N SER A 93 -6.87 -11.72 7.25
CA SER A 93 -5.45 -11.50 6.98
C SER A 93 -5.17 -10.16 6.29
N VAL A 94 -6.14 -9.24 6.30
CA VAL A 94 -5.97 -7.88 5.79
C VAL A 94 -5.99 -6.91 6.96
N VAL A 95 -4.87 -6.21 7.15
CA VAL A 95 -4.72 -5.15 8.16
C VAL A 95 -4.62 -3.82 7.43
N LEU A 96 -5.54 -2.91 7.74
CA LEU A 96 -5.65 -1.58 7.12
C LEU A 96 -5.19 -0.47 8.07
#